data_AF-A0A1G3XU53-F1
#
_entry.id   AF-A0A1G3XU53-F1
#
_cell.length_a   1.000
_cell.length_b   1.000
_cell.length_c   1.000
_cell.angle_alpha   90.00
_cell.angle_beta   90.00
_cell.angle_gamma   90.00
#
_symmetry.space_group_name_H-M   'P 1'
#
loop_
_entity.id
_entity.type
_entity.pdbx_description
1 polymer ?
#
loop_
_entity_poly.entity_id
_entity_poly.type
_entity_poly.pdbx_seq_one_letter_code
_entity_poly.pdbx_strand_id
1 'polypeptide(L)' 'MEEILESYIVRIYRWENNNPQSLVGVVEGVGAEGRMAFTNLEELWNILNFKNSKEGGEGRGNFGLGNFRGL' A
#
# COMPACT_ATOMS: atom_id res chain seq x y z
N MET A 1 5.76 -25.20 10.16
CA MET A 1 4.80 -24.28 9.51
C MET A 1 5.59 -23.57 8.43
N GLU A 2 5.16 -23.71 7.18
CA GLU A 2 5.72 -22.91 6.08
C GLU A 2 5.25 -21.47 6.30
N GLU A 3 6.17 -20.53 6.48
CA GLU A 3 5.83 -19.12 6.43
C GLU A 3 5.37 -18.83 5.00
N ILE A 4 4.08 -18.50 4.84
CA ILE A 4 3.58 -18.01 3.56
C ILE A 4 4.16 -16.60 3.40
N LEU A 5 5.31 -16.53 2.72
CA LEU A 5 5.94 -15.25 2.35
C LEU A 5 5.00 -14.53 1.40
N GLU A 6 4.33 -13.52 1.91
CA GLU A 6 3.49 -12.66 1.10
C GLU A 6 4.37 -11.81 0.20
N SER A 7 4.11 -11.92 -1.11
CA SER A 7 4.86 -11.19 -2.12
C SER A 7 4.08 -9.96 -2.55
N TYR A 8 4.79 -8.84 -2.74
CA TYR A 8 4.20 -7.57 -3.14
C TYR A 8 4.93 -6.99 -4.34
N ILE A 9 4.18 -6.34 -5.22
CA ILE A 9 4.70 -5.45 -6.26
C ILE A 9 4.52 -4.02 -5.76
N VAL A 10 5.62 -3.30 -5.60
CA VAL A 10 5.62 -1.89 -5.18
C VAL A 10 6.05 -1.02 -6.35
N ARG A 11 5.19 -0.07 -6.76
CA ARG A 11 5.50 0.94 -7.77
C ARG A 11 5.74 2.27 -7.07
N ILE A 12 6.91 2.85 -7.29
CA ILE A 12 7.33 4.11 -6.68
C ILE A 12 7.50 5.16 -7.78
N TYR A 13 6.83 6.29 -7.60
CA TYR A 13 6.93 7.47 -8.45
C TYR A 13 7.47 8.62 -7.61
N ARG A 14 8.50 9.28 -8.13
CA ARG A 14 9.01 10.52 -7.55
C ARG A 14 8.31 11.68 -8.23
N TRP A 15 7.58 12.46 -7.46
CA TRP A 15 6.75 13.54 -8.00
C TRP A 15 7.56 14.81 -8.27
N GLU A 16 8.50 15.16 -7.38
CA GLU A 16 9.23 16.44 -7.47
C GLU A 16 10.76 16.27 -7.57
N ASN A 17 11.35 16.97 -8.53
CA ASN A 17 12.81 16.99 -8.72
C ASN A 17 13.53 17.71 -7.55
N ASN A 18 12.85 18.68 -6.94
CA ASN A 18 13.39 19.52 -5.86
C ASN A 18 12.97 19.07 -4.46
N ASN A 19 12.13 18.02 -4.36
CA ASN A 19 11.73 17.44 -3.09
C ASN A 19 11.87 15.91 -3.15
N PRO A 20 13.05 15.36 -2.81
CA PRO A 20 13.30 13.93 -2.83
C PRO A 20 12.40 13.12 -1.89
N GLN A 21 11.78 13.78 -0.91
CA GLN A 21 10.85 13.17 0.05
C GLN A 21 9.42 13.06 -0.51
N SER A 22 9.12 13.77 -1.62
CA SER A 22 7.84 13.68 -2.31
C SER A 22 7.78 12.39 -3.14
N LEU A 23 7.12 11.39 -2.56
CA LEU A 23 7.01 10.04 -3.07
C LEU A 23 5.53 9.68 -3.20
N VAL A 24 5.09 9.17 -4.33
CA VAL A 24 3.77 8.54 -4.43
C VAL A 24 3.94 7.16 -5.01
N GLY A 25 3.10 6.22 -4.62
CA GLY A 25 3.26 4.86 -5.08
C GLY A 25 2.05 4.00 -4.86
N VAL A 26 2.15 2.76 -5.33
CA VAL A 26 1.09 1.76 -5.25
C VAL A 26 1.69 0.42 -4.84
N VAL A 27 1.03 -0.27 -3.92
CA VAL A 27 1.31 -1.64 -3.49
C VAL A 27 0.22 -2.57 -4.04
N GLU A 28 0.64 -3.67 -4.65
CA GLU A 28 -0.23 -4.75 -5.13
C GLU A 28 0.26 -6.07 -4.53
N GLY A 29 -0.64 -6.84 -3.91
CA GLY A 29 -0.30 -8.19 -3.42
C GLY A 29 -0.31 -9.20 -4.55
N VAL A 30 0.73 -10.06 -4.63
CA VAL A 30 0.78 -11.11 -5.65
C VAL A 30 -0.33 -12.12 -5.39
N GLY A 31 -1.22 -12.29 -6.37
CA GLY A 31 -2.39 -13.18 -6.24
C GLY A 31 -3.57 -12.58 -5.46
N ALA A 32 -3.49 -11.31 -5.04
CA ALA A 32 -4.59 -10.60 -4.41
C ALA A 32 -5.26 -9.63 -5.40
N GLU A 33 -6.57 -9.47 -5.30
CA GLU A 33 -7.29 -8.44 -6.03
C GLU A 33 -7.23 -7.12 -5.27
N GLY A 34 -6.62 -6.10 -5.88
CA GLY A 34 -6.64 -4.74 -5.37
C GLY A 34 -5.27 -4.07 -5.31
N ARG A 35 -5.30 -2.74 -5.19
CA ARG A 35 -4.12 -1.87 -5.14
C ARG A 35 -4.29 -0.85 -4.04
N MET A 36 -3.23 -0.61 -3.26
CA MET A 36 -3.19 0.39 -2.19
C MET A 36 -2.22 1.50 -2.57
N ALA A 37 -2.66 2.76 -2.55
CA ALA A 37 -1.77 3.90 -2.80
C ALA A 37 -1.08 4.35 -1.49
N PHE A 38 0.10 4.93 -1.62
CA PHE A 38 0.81 5.60 -0.53
C PHE A 38 1.47 6.88 -1.03
N THR A 39 1.67 7.84 -0.13
CA THR A 39 2.27 9.16 -0.40
C THR A 39 3.53 9.43 0.42
N ASN A 40 3.94 8.45 1.23
CA ASN A 40 5.15 8.51 2.06
C ASN A 40 5.58 7.10 2.49
N LEU A 41 6.79 6.98 3.04
CA LEU A 41 7.36 5.70 3.47
C LEU A 41 6.67 5.11 4.70
N GLU A 42 6.09 5.96 5.56
CA GLU A 42 5.35 5.51 6.76
C GLU A 42 4.05 4.79 6.38
N GLU A 43 3.30 5.35 5.42
CA GLU A 43 2.13 4.70 4.82
C GLU A 43 2.48 3.37 4.17
N LEU A 44 3.59 3.32 3.40
CA LEU A 44 4.08 2.07 2.82
C LEU A 44 4.38 1.03 3.89
N TRP A 45 5.08 1.43 4.96
CA TRP A 45 5.40 0.53 6.07
C TRP A 45 4.15 0.00 6.76
N ASN A 46 3.15 0.86 6.98
CA ASN A 46 1.88 0.47 7.56
C ASN A 46 1.14 -0.52 6.68
N ILE A 47 1.09 -0.30 5.35
CA ILE A 47 0.46 -1.23 4.39
C ILE A 47 1.12 -2.61 4.45
N LEU A 48 2.46 -2.67 4.44
CA LEU A 48 3.20 -3.93 4.41
C LEU A 48 3.13 -4.70 5.75
N ASN A 49 2.96 -3.99 6.87
CA ASN A 49 2.87 -4.62 8.20
C ASN A 49 1.43 -4.83 8.71
N PHE A 50 0.41 -4.33 8.01
CA PHE A 50 -0.98 -4.45 8.45
C PHE A 50 -1.49 -5.90 8.48
N LYS A 51 -0.73 -6.84 7.92
CA LYS A 51 -1.14 -8.23 7.73
C LYS A 51 -0.76 -9.22 8.84
N ASN A 52 -0.66 -8.74 10.08
CA ASN A 52 -0.75 -9.64 11.23
C ASN A 52 -2.19 -9.87 11.73
N SER A 53 -3.19 -9.32 11.04
CA SER A 53 -4.58 -9.49 11.45
C SER A 53 -5.50 -9.30 10.27
N LYS A 54 -5.81 -10.38 9.54
CA LYS A 54 -7.15 -10.73 9.00
C LYS A 54 -7.09 -12.09 8.31
N GLU A 55 -7.25 -13.15 9.08
CA GLU A 55 -7.99 -14.32 8.59
C GLU A 55 -9.45 -13.90 8.37
N GLY A 56 -10.00 -14.21 7.19
CA GLY A 56 -11.44 -14.29 6.93
C GLY A 56 -12.18 -12.97 6.71
N GLY A 57 -12.71 -12.80 5.49
CA GLY A 57 -13.84 -11.90 5.24
C GLY A 57 -13.81 -11.22 3.88
N GLU A 58 -14.54 -11.77 2.92
CA GLU A 58 -15.03 -11.05 1.75
C GLU A 58 -15.74 -9.75 2.17
N GLY A 59 -15.46 -8.64 1.47
CA GLY A 59 -16.30 -7.45 1.48
C GLY A 59 -15.75 -6.22 2.20
N ARG A 60 -15.48 -5.18 1.40
CA ARG A 60 -15.60 -3.73 1.74
C ARG A 60 -14.73 -3.23 2.90
N GLY A 61 -13.43 -3.08 2.64
CA GLY A 61 -12.58 -2.19 3.43
C GLY A 61 -12.79 -0.72 3.06
N ASN A 62 -13.72 -0.06 3.73
CA ASN A 62 -13.79 1.39 3.80
C ASN A 62 -12.60 1.87 4.65
N PHE A 63 -11.47 2.22 4.01
CA PHE A 63 -10.38 2.93 4.67
C PHE A 63 -10.17 4.28 3.99
N GLY A 64 -11.08 5.18 4.30
CA GLY A 64 -10.78 6.60 4.21
C GLY A 64 -9.80 6.97 5.30
N LEU A 65 -8.55 7.24 4.93
CA LEU A 65 -7.72 8.21 5.62
C LEU A 65 -7.04 9.06 4.55
N GLY A 66 -7.57 10.27 4.36
CA GLY A 66 -6.80 11.44 3.93
C GLY A 66 -6.57 11.62 2.44
N ASN A 67 -7.40 12.46 1.82
CA ASN A 67 -7.02 13.34 0.69
C ASN A 67 -6.52 12.67 -0.60
N PHE A 68 -7.37 11.89 -1.27
CA PHE A 68 -7.31 11.83 -2.73
C PHE A 68 -7.78 13.18 -3.30
N ARG A 69 -6.86 14.14 -3.41
CA ARG A 69 -7.01 15.24 -4.35
C ARG A 69 -6.63 14.68 -5.72
N GLY A 70 -7.66 14.35 -6.49
CA GLY A 70 -7.52 14.06 -7.90
C GLY A 70 -6.75 15.18 -8.60
N LEU A 71 -5.81 14.77 -9.45
CA LEU A 71 -5.36 15.57 -10.57
C LEU A 71 -6.42 15.49 -11.68
#